data_AF-R5BTA4-F1
#
_entry.id   AF-R5BTA4-F1
#
_cell.length_a   1.000
_cell.length_b   1.000
_cell.length_c   1.000
_cell.angle_alpha   90.00
_cell.angle_beta   90.00
_cell.angle_gamma   90.00
#
_symmetry.space_group_name_H-M   'P 1'
#
loop_
_entity.id
_entity.type
_entity.pdbx_description
1 polymer ?
#
loop_
_entity_poly.entity_id
_entity_poly.type
_entity_poly.pdbx_seq_one_letter_code
_entity_poly.pdbx_strand_id
1 'polypeptide(L)'
;MNQRIKWIVAISNTYNCNITLLHLTATVEEAKQYLMNCIERDKEDSFEMCTECTENIDDIDVDEYPKSHVITELCAHACFDTYRIEYSVQPVDMIQEVTALDFI
;
A
#
# COMPACT_ATOMS: atom_id res chain seq x y z
N MET A 1 2.69 -22.63 6.61
CA MET A 1 1.47 -22.50 5.79
C MET A 1 1.28 -21.01 5.57
N ASN A 2 1.37 -20.52 4.33
CA ASN A 2 1.21 -19.09 4.08
C ASN A 2 -0.29 -18.78 4.08
N GLN A 3 -0.78 -18.25 5.20
CA GLN A 3 -2.16 -17.82 5.36
C GLN A 3 -2.45 -16.71 4.35
N ARG A 4 -3.52 -16.87 3.56
CA ARG A 4 -4.03 -15.80 2.70
C ARG A 4 -4.93 -14.89 3.53
N ILE A 5 -4.69 -13.60 3.43
CA ILE A 5 -5.40 -12.53 4.13
C ILE A 5 -6.20 -11.75 3.07
N LYS A 6 -7.36 -11.23 3.46
CA LYS A 6 -8.08 -10.25 2.65
C LYS A 6 -7.51 -8.88 2.97
N TRP A 7 -7.05 -8.18 1.94
CA TRP A 7 -6.45 -6.87 2.05
C TRP A 7 -7.28 -5.84 1.31
N ILE A 8 -7.27 -4.62 1.81
CA ILE A 8 -7.56 -3.41 1.05
C ILE A 8 -6.23 -2.85 0.57
N VAL A 9 -6.15 -2.57 -0.72
CA VAL A 9 -5.06 -1.80 -1.30
C VAL A 9 -5.55 -0.38 -1.55
N ALA A 10 -4.82 0.60 -1.06
CA ALA A 10 -5.02 2.01 -1.36
C ALA A 10 -3.86 2.52 -2.20
N ILE A 11 -4.17 3.21 -3.30
CA ILE A 11 -3.18 3.88 -4.15
C ILE A 11 -3.57 5.34 -4.23
N SER A 12 -2.80 6.22 -3.59
CA SER A 12 -3.02 7.67 -3.59
C SER A 12 -2.04 8.32 -4.55
N ASN A 13 -2.55 9.00 -5.58
CA ASN A 13 -1.73 9.67 -6.57
C ASN A 13 -1.96 11.18 -6.52
N THR A 14 -0.91 11.94 -6.22
CA THR A 14 -1.01 13.41 -6.08
C THR A 14 -1.13 14.14 -7.42
N TYR A 15 -0.81 13.50 -8.55
CA TYR A 15 -0.92 14.09 -9.89
C TYR A 15 -2.37 14.38 -10.25
N ASN A 16 -3.25 13.42 -9.98
CA ASN A 16 -4.67 13.50 -10.31
C ASN A 16 -5.58 13.69 -9.08
N CYS A 17 -4.98 13.83 -7.89
CA CYS A 17 -5.68 13.94 -6.60
C CYS A 17 -6.68 12.80 -6.35
N ASN A 18 -6.43 11.60 -6.88
CA ASN A 18 -7.33 10.47 -6.74
C ASN A 18 -6.76 9.41 -5.79
N ILE A 19 -7.69 8.66 -5.18
CA ILE A 19 -7.39 7.44 -4.44
C ILE A 19 -8.10 6.29 -5.13
N THR A 20 -7.36 5.25 -5.47
CA THR A 20 -7.91 3.98 -5.97
C THR A 20 -7.92 2.99 -4.81
N LEU A 21 -9.07 2.34 -4.58
CA LEU A 21 -9.23 1.27 -3.61
C LEU A 21 -9.48 -0.05 -4.33
N LEU A 22 -8.73 -1.08 -3.96
CA LEU A 22 -8.83 -2.42 -4.52
C LEU A 22 -8.89 -3.47 -3.41
N HIS A 23 -9.44 -4.64 -3.73
CA HIS A 23 -9.41 -5.80 -2.84
C HIS A 23 -8.40 -6.83 -3.37
N LEU A 24 -7.60 -7.39 -2.45
CA LEU A 24 -6.63 -8.43 -2.77
C LEU A 24 -6.77 -9.58 -1.75
N THR A 25 -6.77 -10.83 -2.21
CA THR A 25 -6.66 -12.00 -1.31
C THR A 25 -5.32 -12.68 -1.55
N ALA A 26 -4.38 -12.44 -0.65
CA ALA A 26 -2.97 -12.77 -0.84
C ALA A 26 -2.30 -13.10 0.48
N THR A 27 -1.20 -13.83 0.41
CA THR A 27 -0.21 -13.92 1.49
C THR A 27 0.54 -12.59 1.62
N VAL A 28 1.28 -12.39 2.71
CA VAL A 28 2.10 -11.17 2.91
C VAL A 28 3.07 -10.97 1.75
N GLU A 29 3.81 -12.02 1.36
CA GLU A 29 4.78 -11.94 0.26
C GLU A 29 4.12 -11.66 -1.09
N GLU A 30 2.96 -12.26 -1.37
CA GLU A 30 2.19 -11.95 -2.59
C GLU A 30 1.68 -10.50 -2.57
N ALA A 31 1.32 -9.95 -1.41
CA ALA A 31 0.87 -8.56 -1.27
C ALA A 31 2.04 -7.58 -1.45
N LYS A 32 3.21 -7.88 -0.88
CA LYS A 32 4.45 -7.14 -1.14
C LYS A 32 4.82 -7.15 -2.62
N GLN A 33 4.78 -8.32 -3.25
CA GLN A 33 5.06 -8.43 -4.69
C GLN A 33 4.04 -7.66 -5.53
N TYR A 34 2.78 -7.61 -5.11
CA TYR A 34 1.75 -6.80 -5.76
C TYR A 34 2.12 -5.32 -5.73
N LEU A 35 2.57 -4.78 -4.58
CA LEU A 35 3.04 -3.40 -4.47
C LEU A 35 4.21 -3.11 -5.41
N MET A 36 5.21 -3.99 -5.46
CA MET A 36 6.35 -3.84 -6.37
C MET A 36 5.90 -3.78 -7.83
N ASN A 37 4.95 -4.63 -8.22
CA ASN A 37 4.43 -4.64 -9.59
C ASN A 37 3.63 -3.36 -9.92
N CYS A 38 2.98 -2.75 -8.93
CA CYS A 38 2.30 -1.46 -9.10
C CYS A 38 3.31 -0.34 -9.35
N ILE A 39 4.38 -0.28 -8.54
CA ILE A 39 5.46 0.71 -8.71
C ILE A 39 6.10 0.61 -10.08
N GLU A 40 6.48 -0.60 -10.50
CA GLU A 40 7.12 -0.79 -11.81
C GLU A 40 6.18 -0.41 -12.96
N ARG A 41 4.88 -0.73 -12.87
CA ARG A 41 3.91 -0.30 -13.87
C ARG A 41 3.79 1.22 -13.93
N ASP A 42 3.67 1.89 -12.79
CA ASP A 42 3.51 3.35 -12.76
C ASP A 42 4.79 4.06 -13.22
N LYS A 43 5.97 3.45 -13.04
CA LYS A 43 7.23 3.91 -13.63
C LYS A 43 7.25 3.77 -15.15
N GLU A 44 6.74 2.65 -15.69
CA GLU A 44 6.65 2.41 -17.13
C GLU A 44 5.61 3.33 -17.80
N ASP A 45 4.49 3.59 -17.12
CA ASP A 45 3.38 4.41 -17.63
C ASP A 45 3.63 5.92 -17.49
N SER A 46 4.61 6.34 -16.68
CA SER A 46 4.92 7.76 -16.47
C SER A 46 5.70 8.38 -17.62
N PHE A 47 5.44 9.67 -17.87
CA PHE A 47 6.28 10.51 -18.74
C PHE A 47 7.49 11.09 -18.01
N GLU A 48 7.53 10.97 -16.67
CA GLU A 48 8.62 11.44 -15.81
C GLU A 48 9.47 10.25 -15.36
N MET A 49 10.77 10.51 -15.20
CA MET A 49 11.65 9.53 -14.56
C MET A 49 11.34 9.50 -13.06
N CYS A 50 11.22 8.31 -12.49
CA CYS A 50 11.14 8.16 -11.05
C CYS A 50 12.43 8.66 -10.39
N THR A 51 12.28 9.55 -9.41
CA THR A 51 13.39 10.18 -8.69
C THR A 51 13.76 9.41 -7.41
N GLU A 52 12.77 8.81 -6.76
CA GLU A 52 12.92 8.03 -5.53
C GLU A 52 11.73 7.06 -5.41
N CYS A 53 11.97 5.78 -5.14
CA CYS A 53 10.90 4.82 -4.89
C CYS A 53 11.35 3.69 -3.98
N THR A 54 10.39 2.93 -3.45
CA THR A 54 10.65 1.60 -2.90
C THR A 54 11.19 0.70 -4.01
N GLU A 55 12.48 0.34 -3.96
CA GLU A 55 13.16 -0.40 -5.03
C GLU A 55 13.10 -1.93 -4.85
N ASN A 56 13.04 -2.42 -3.61
CA ASN A 56 13.02 -3.86 -3.32
C ASN A 56 11.89 -4.23 -2.37
N ILE A 57 11.54 -5.52 -2.39
CA ILE A 57 10.50 -6.09 -1.52
C ILE A 57 10.84 -5.95 -0.02
N ASP A 58 12.14 -5.87 0.29
CA ASP A 58 12.67 -5.70 1.64
C ASP A 58 12.64 -4.23 2.11
N ASP A 59 12.51 -3.29 1.16
CA ASP A 59 12.39 -1.84 1.43
C ASP A 59 10.92 -1.42 1.66
N ILE A 60 9.98 -2.36 1.54
CA ILE A 60 8.57 -2.14 1.90
C ILE A 60 8.49 -1.95 3.40
N ASP A 61 7.92 -0.82 3.80
CA ASP A 61 7.69 -0.53 5.20
C ASP A 61 6.57 -1.43 5.73
N VAL A 62 6.79 -2.01 6.91
CA VAL A 62 5.90 -2.99 7.52
C VAL A 62 5.50 -2.48 8.90
N ASP A 63 4.27 -2.00 8.99
CA ASP A 63 3.67 -1.68 10.28
C ASP A 63 3.12 -2.95 10.92
N GLU A 64 3.51 -3.18 12.17
CA GLU A 64 3.05 -4.32 12.97
C GLU A 64 2.51 -3.86 14.32
N TYR A 65 1.50 -4.58 14.82
CA TYR A 65 1.03 -4.39 16.18
C TYR A 65 2.10 -4.85 17.20
N PRO A 66 2.64 -3.98 18.07
CA PRO A 66 3.87 -4.24 18.84
C PRO A 66 3.83 -5.47 19.76
N LYS A 67 2.63 -5.91 20.16
CA LYS A 67 2.45 -7.02 21.11
C LYS A 67 2.30 -8.38 20.44
N SER A 68 1.81 -8.42 19.21
CA SER A 68 1.43 -9.66 18.53
C SER A 68 2.18 -9.88 17.22
N HIS A 69 2.99 -8.91 16.78
CA HIS A 69 3.69 -8.94 15.48
C HIS A 69 2.74 -9.24 14.31
N VAL A 70 1.48 -8.80 14.44
CA VAL A 70 0.51 -8.93 13.37
C VAL A 70 0.66 -7.69 12.51
N ILE A 71 0.91 -7.92 11.22
CA ILE A 71 1.01 -6.85 10.22
C ILE A 71 -0.31 -6.10 10.15
N THR A 72 -0.23 -4.79 10.32
CA THR A 72 -1.36 -3.86 10.23
C THR A 72 -1.35 -3.10 8.91
N GLU A 73 -0.18 -2.86 8.33
CA GLU A 73 -0.06 -2.19 7.04
C GLU A 73 1.27 -2.54 6.36
N LEU A 74 1.25 -2.56 5.03
CA LEU A 74 2.43 -2.55 4.17
C LEU A 74 2.43 -1.26 3.37
N CYS A 75 3.50 -0.50 3.40
CA CYS A 75 3.61 0.80 2.73
C CYS A 75 4.76 0.82 1.72
N ALA A 76 4.51 1.41 0.57
CA ALA A 76 5.51 1.66 -0.46
C ALA A 76 5.21 2.98 -1.17
N HIS A 77 6.18 3.53 -1.88
CA HIS A 77 6.00 4.80 -2.58
C HIS A 77 6.80 4.90 -3.88
N ALA A 78 6.37 5.81 -4.75
CA ALA A 78 7.12 6.26 -5.92
C ALA A 78 6.99 7.78 -6.07
N CYS A 79 8.13 8.46 -6.19
CA CYS A 79 8.25 9.90 -6.36
C CYS A 79 8.71 10.21 -7.79
N PHE A 80 8.08 11.21 -8.37
CA PHE A 80 8.41 11.80 -9.66
C PHE A 80 8.68 13.30 -9.43
N ASP A 81 9.12 14.01 -10.47
CA ASP A 81 9.47 15.43 -10.34
C ASP A 81 8.26 16.29 -9.93
N THR A 82 7.06 15.95 -10.41
CA THR A 82 5.86 16.76 -10.17
C THR A 82 4.82 16.11 -9.25
N TYR A 83 4.95 14.83 -8.93
CA TYR A 83 3.96 14.10 -8.14
C TYR A 83 4.55 12.91 -7.38
N ARG A 84 3.77 12.36 -6.45
CA ARG A 84 4.09 11.17 -5.65
C ARG A 84 2.91 10.22 -5.67
N ILE A 85 3.20 8.93 -5.66
CA ILE A 85 2.22 7.86 -5.47
C ILE A 85 2.55 7.12 -4.19
N GLU A 86 1.58 7.08 -3.28
CA GLU A 86 1.61 6.23 -2.09
C GLU A 86 0.82 4.96 -2.35
N TYR A 87 1.41 3.82 -2.00
CA TYR A 87 0.74 2.53 -2.03
C TYR A 87 0.68 1.98 -0.62
N SER A 88 -0.51 1.57 -0.18
CA SER A 88 -0.65 0.87 1.08
C SER A 88 -1.55 -0.33 0.99
N VAL A 89 -1.28 -1.33 1.83
CA VAL A 89 -2.03 -2.59 1.91
C VAL A 89 -2.34 -2.90 3.36
N GLN A 90 -3.63 -2.89 3.71
CA GLN A 90 -4.10 -3.13 5.08
C GLN A 90 -5.00 -4.36 5.14
N PRO A 91 -4.87 -5.27 6.14
CA PRO A 91 -5.80 -6.37 6.31
C PRO A 91 -7.21 -5.84 6.58
N VAL A 92 -8.21 -6.39 5.91
CA VAL A 92 -9.62 -6.00 6.09
C VAL A 92 -10.05 -6.15 7.55
N ASP A 93 -9.61 -7.20 8.22
CA ASP A 93 -9.97 -7.49 9.61
C ASP A 93 -9.37 -6.48 10.61
N MET A 94 -8.42 -5.64 10.18
CA MET A 94 -7.81 -4.58 11.00
C MET A 94 -8.48 -3.21 10.82
N ILE A 95 -9.36 -3.07 9.83
CA ILE A 95 -10.10 -1.83 9.61
C ILE A 95 -11.17 -1.73 10.69
N GLN A 96 -10.99 -0.79 11.62
CA GLN A 96 -11.97 -0.53 12.66
C GLN A 96 -13.23 0.12 12.06
N GLU A 97 -14.40 -0.43 12.35
CA GLU A 97 -15.65 0.27 12.09
C GLU A 97 -15.69 1.55 12.93
N VAL A 98 -15.91 2.70 12.29
CA VAL A 98 -16.20 3.95 12.99
C VAL A 98 -17.59 3.81 13.61
N THR A 99 -17.64 3.36 14.86
CA THR A 99 -18.91 3.13 15.59
C THR A 99 -19.36 4.33 16.42
N ALA A 100 -18.64 5.45 16.38
CA ALA A 100 -19.11 6.71 16.95
C ALA A 100 -18.53 7.89 16.17
N LEU A 101 -19.33 8.44 15.24
CA LEU A 101 -19.24 9.86 14.94
C LEU A 101 -19.85 10.60 16.12
N ASP A 102 -19.09 10.75 17.20
CA ASP A 102 -19.39 11.78 18.19
C ASP A 102 -19.07 13.12 17.51
N PHE A 103 -20.04 13.62 16.72
CA PHE A 103 -20.08 15.01 16.31
C PHE A 103 -20.20 15.84 17.60
N ILE A 104 -19.09 16.41 18.04
CA ILE A 104 -19.06 17.50 19.04
C ILE A 104 -19.32 18.82 18.31
#